data_AF-A0A7W0RFK8-F1
#
_entry.id   AF-A0A7W0RFK8-F1
#
_cell.length_a   1.000
_cell.length_b   1.000
_cell.length_c   1.000
_cell.angle_alpha   90.00
_cell.angle_beta   90.00
_cell.angle_gamma   90.00
#
_symmetry.space_group_name_H-M   'P 1'
#
loop_
_entity.id
_entity.type
_entity.pdbx_description
1 polymer ?
#
loop_
_entity_poly.entity_id
_entity_poly.type
_entity_poly.pdbx_seq_one_letter_code
_entity_poly.pdbx_strand_id
1 'polypeptide(L)'
;MSGWLALLAGVASAAGLGAPAAGLGAPAGTPHEPQAASGRVETIGRSVQGRPIRAVRVGDPRARIRVLVVGEIHGTELAGRAVTRRLRRTRVPRGVQLWLVDELNPDGAAAGTRQNARGVDLNRNFPFGWRPIGRPFDTYHSGPGPLSEPESRAAAALIRRIQPRVTLYYHQMMRLVDRGGGDTALERLYARHSGLPYDAIPLPPGAATGWQHDSFPRDTAFVVELPAGRLDGRGVRRHAEAVLAVARALAPPRVRQRPIPFGAERKREMRAYARRHYGIDDFRLRRPRVIVQHYTASNSFESAYDTFAQDTPDVELGELPGVCAHYLIDRDGTVTQLVPTAIMCRHTVGLNYTAIGIEHVGVSDAQVLRNRRQRAASLRLTRMLQGRYRIRLHNVIGHNESLSSPFHRERVERLRRQTHGDFTRSSMRRYRRALDRLPSPASLR
;
A
#
# COMPACT_ATOMS: atom_id res chain seq x y z
N MET A 1 -3.00 -11.07 43.63
CA MET A 1 -1.70 -10.89 42.95
C MET A 1 -1.78 -9.61 42.14
N SER A 2 -0.97 -8.63 42.55
CA SER A 2 -1.34 -7.23 42.67
C SER A 2 -1.18 -6.45 41.35
N GLY A 3 -2.29 -6.10 40.71
CA GLY A 3 -2.34 -5.14 39.61
C GLY A 3 -2.63 -3.74 40.16
N TRP A 4 -1.61 -2.92 40.33
CA TRP A 4 -1.76 -1.52 40.72
C TRP A 4 -1.98 -0.65 39.47
N LEU A 5 -3.08 0.10 39.48
CA LEU A 5 -3.41 1.16 38.54
C LEU A 5 -2.39 2.30 38.66
N ALA A 6 -1.73 2.65 37.55
CA ALA A 6 -0.98 3.89 37.45
C ALA A 6 -1.97 5.06 37.30
N LEU A 7 -2.16 5.80 38.40
CA LEU A 7 -2.76 7.13 38.41
C LEU A 7 -1.80 8.13 37.74
N LEU A 8 -2.24 8.80 36.68
CA LEU A 8 -1.65 10.07 36.26
C LEU A 8 -2.33 11.20 37.04
N ALA A 9 -1.61 11.74 38.04
CA ALA A 9 -2.00 12.96 38.73
C ALA A 9 -1.73 14.17 37.81
N GLY A 10 -2.80 14.83 37.38
CA GLY A 10 -2.73 16.12 36.70
C GLY A 10 -2.57 17.24 37.74
N VAL A 11 -1.49 18.02 37.62
CA VAL A 11 -1.35 19.29 38.34
C VAL A 11 -1.86 20.40 37.43
N ALA A 12 -2.95 21.05 37.83
CA ALA A 12 -3.41 22.30 37.28
C ALA A 12 -2.56 23.45 37.82
N SER A 13 -2.18 24.40 36.97
CA SER A 13 -1.69 25.71 37.42
C SER A 13 -2.28 26.80 36.54
N ALA A 14 -2.72 27.85 37.24
CA ALA A 14 -3.66 28.85 36.81
C ALA A 14 -3.08 29.93 35.89
N ALA A 15 -4.03 30.58 35.22
CA ALA A 15 -3.93 31.70 34.29
C ALA A 15 -2.95 32.82 34.67
N GLY A 16 -2.17 33.23 33.68
CA GLY A 16 -1.61 34.59 33.57
C GLY A 16 -2.17 35.24 32.29
N LEU A 17 -2.96 36.30 32.47
CA LEU A 17 -3.50 37.13 31.40
C LEU A 17 -2.39 38.00 30.78
N GLY A 18 -2.17 37.88 29.48
CA GLY A 18 -1.34 38.77 28.68
C GLY A 18 -2.04 39.10 27.35
N ALA A 19 -2.31 40.38 27.12
CA ALA A 19 -3.03 40.92 25.97
C ALA A 19 -2.31 40.68 24.62
N PRO A 20 -3.03 40.61 23.49
CA PRO A 20 -2.40 40.34 22.19
C PRO A 20 -1.89 41.62 21.54
N ALA A 21 -0.63 41.61 21.11
CA ALA A 21 -0.10 42.60 20.18
C ALA A 21 -0.47 42.19 18.74
N ALA A 22 -1.15 43.10 18.03
CA ALA A 22 -1.58 42.92 16.65
C ALA A 22 -0.39 42.89 15.68
N GLY A 23 -0.17 41.74 15.04
CA GLY A 23 0.75 41.57 13.91
C GLY A 23 -0.03 41.48 12.60
N LEU A 24 0.29 42.39 11.69
CA LEU A 24 -0.29 42.54 10.35
C LEU A 24 -0.23 41.22 9.54
N GLY A 25 -1.40 40.74 9.12
CA GLY A 25 -1.54 39.54 8.30
C GLY A 25 -1.16 39.78 6.83
N ALA A 26 -0.23 38.98 6.31
CA ALA A 26 -0.02 38.82 4.88
C ALA A 26 -1.24 38.13 4.25
N PRO A 27 -1.62 38.46 2.99
CA PRO A 27 -2.82 37.91 2.38
C PRO A 27 -2.66 36.39 2.16
N ALA A 28 -3.61 35.64 2.70
CA ALA A 28 -3.72 34.22 2.46
C ALA A 28 -3.95 33.97 0.96
N GLY A 29 -3.00 33.28 0.33
CA GLY A 29 -3.13 32.80 -1.04
C GLY A 29 -4.41 31.96 -1.18
N THR A 30 -5.20 32.29 -2.19
CA THR A 30 -6.41 31.55 -2.56
C THR A 30 -6.11 30.06 -2.72
N PRO A 31 -6.95 29.16 -2.21
CA PRO A 31 -6.78 27.72 -2.44
C PRO A 31 -6.89 27.47 -3.94
N HIS A 32 -5.77 27.07 -4.56
CA HIS A 32 -5.73 26.66 -5.94
C HIS A 32 -6.68 25.45 -6.11
N GLU A 33 -7.82 25.65 -6.77
CA GLU A 33 -8.67 24.55 -7.19
C GLU A 33 -7.82 23.55 -7.99
N PRO A 34 -7.85 22.25 -7.66
CA PRO A 34 -7.08 21.27 -8.38
C PRO A 34 -7.62 21.13 -9.81
N GLN A 35 -6.96 21.79 -10.77
CA GLN A 35 -7.13 21.56 -12.19
C GLN A 35 -7.10 20.05 -12.47
N ALA A 36 -8.13 19.56 -13.16
CA ALA A 36 -8.18 18.19 -13.63
C ALA A 36 -6.95 17.92 -14.51
N ALA A 37 -6.02 17.10 -14.01
CA ALA A 37 -4.79 16.78 -14.72
C ALA A 37 -5.13 16.11 -16.07
N SER A 38 -5.01 16.86 -17.17
CA SER A 38 -5.07 16.28 -18.51
C SER A 38 -3.89 15.31 -18.66
N GLY A 39 -4.18 14.05 -19.01
CA GLY A 39 -3.17 13.00 -18.98
C GLY A 39 -2.09 13.18 -20.06
N ARG A 40 -0.82 12.96 -19.71
CA ARG A 40 0.29 13.02 -20.68
C ARG A 40 0.28 11.75 -21.54
N VAL A 41 0.14 11.93 -22.85
CA VAL A 41 0.11 10.84 -23.85
C VAL A 41 1.53 10.47 -24.27
N GLU A 42 1.77 9.17 -24.51
CA GLU A 42 3.01 8.63 -25.06
C GLU A 42 2.69 7.49 -26.03
N THR A 43 3.34 7.46 -27.20
CA THR A 43 3.31 6.30 -28.10
C THR A 43 4.28 5.26 -27.56
N ILE A 44 3.76 4.08 -27.22
CA ILE A 44 4.53 2.97 -26.64
C ILE A 44 4.97 1.92 -27.68
N GLY A 45 4.42 2.02 -28.89
CA GLY A 45 4.70 1.13 -30.00
C GLY A 45 3.81 1.45 -31.20
N ARG A 46 3.92 0.64 -32.24
CA ARG A 46 3.04 0.67 -33.41
C ARG A 46 2.54 -0.74 -33.68
N SER A 47 1.31 -0.85 -34.16
CA SER A 47 0.74 -2.11 -34.62
C SER A 47 1.38 -2.58 -35.92
N VAL A 48 1.01 -3.77 -36.39
CA VAL A 48 1.45 -4.33 -37.68
C VAL A 48 1.23 -3.36 -38.85
N GLN A 49 0.07 -2.70 -38.91
CA GLN A 49 -0.27 -1.72 -39.95
C GLN A 49 0.20 -0.30 -39.60
N GLY A 50 1.07 -0.15 -38.60
CA GLY A 50 1.72 1.13 -38.27
C GLY A 50 0.89 2.10 -37.41
N ARG A 51 -0.32 1.71 -36.97
CA ARG A 51 -1.16 2.56 -36.10
C ARG A 51 -0.49 2.74 -34.74
N PRO A 52 -0.49 3.96 -34.16
CA PRO A 52 0.19 4.21 -32.89
C PRO A 52 -0.55 3.55 -31.72
N ILE A 53 0.17 2.75 -30.93
CA ILE A 53 -0.31 2.25 -29.64
C ILE A 53 0.07 3.28 -28.58
N ARG A 54 -0.93 3.81 -27.86
CA ARG A 54 -0.74 4.95 -26.95
C ARG A 54 -1.05 4.58 -25.51
N ALA A 55 -0.20 5.04 -24.60
CA ALA A 55 -0.46 5.05 -23.17
C ALA A 55 -0.72 6.50 -22.69
N VAL A 56 -1.67 6.67 -21.78
CA VAL A 56 -1.97 7.95 -21.13
C VAL A 56 -1.65 7.84 -19.65
N ARG A 57 -0.83 8.77 -19.14
CA ARG A 57 -0.48 8.88 -17.72
C ARG A 57 -1.41 9.85 -17.01
N VAL A 58 -1.98 9.43 -15.88
CA VAL A 58 -2.87 10.26 -15.04
C VAL A 58 -2.42 10.22 -13.59
N GLY A 59 -2.38 11.38 -12.93
CA GLY A 59 -1.89 11.52 -11.56
C GLY A 59 -0.45 12.03 -11.49
N ASP A 60 0.14 11.99 -10.29
CA ASP A 60 1.47 12.53 -10.02
C ASP A 60 2.57 11.76 -10.79
N PRO A 61 3.38 12.42 -11.64
CA PRO A 61 4.48 11.78 -12.36
C PRO A 61 5.57 11.20 -11.46
N ARG A 62 5.65 11.63 -10.19
CA ARG A 62 6.58 11.13 -9.18
C ARG A 62 6.00 9.99 -8.33
N ALA A 63 4.76 9.58 -8.59
CA ALA A 63 4.16 8.46 -7.89
C ALA A 63 4.97 7.17 -8.08
N ARG A 64 5.25 6.49 -6.97
CA ARG A 64 5.99 5.22 -6.96
C ARG A 64 5.09 4.03 -7.31
N ILE A 65 3.80 4.13 -6.98
CA ILE A 65 2.83 3.08 -7.27
C ILE A 65 2.21 3.35 -8.64
N ARG A 66 2.30 2.39 -9.54
CA ARG A 66 1.73 2.47 -10.88
C ARG A 66 0.69 1.38 -11.06
N VAL A 67 -0.45 1.75 -11.63
CA VAL A 67 -1.53 0.83 -12.02
C VAL A 67 -1.70 0.94 -13.53
N LEU A 68 -1.52 -0.16 -14.24
CA LEU A 68 -1.75 -0.26 -15.67
C LEU A 68 -3.17 -0.79 -15.93
N VAL A 69 -3.90 -0.15 -16.83
CA VAL A 69 -5.22 -0.59 -17.27
C VAL A 69 -5.20 -0.65 -18.79
N VAL A 70 -5.45 -1.85 -19.33
CA VAL A 70 -5.55 -2.13 -20.76
C VAL A 70 -7.02 -2.29 -21.10
N GLY A 71 -7.54 -1.40 -21.95
CA GLY A 71 -8.96 -1.30 -22.31
C GLY A 71 -9.40 -2.31 -23.36
N GLU A 72 -8.48 -2.76 -24.20
CA GLU A 72 -8.75 -3.64 -25.34
C GLU A 72 -7.42 -4.33 -25.70
N ILE A 73 -7.46 -5.67 -25.79
CA ILE A 73 -6.38 -6.51 -26.34
C ILE A 73 -6.89 -7.40 -27.50
N HIS A 74 -8.19 -7.70 -27.52
CA HIS A 74 -8.86 -8.29 -28.68
C HIS A 74 -9.74 -7.26 -29.36
N GLY A 75 -9.61 -7.12 -30.68
CA GLY A 75 -10.22 -6.02 -31.43
C GLY A 75 -11.76 -6.01 -31.43
N THR A 76 -12.39 -7.11 -31.05
CA THR A 76 -13.85 -7.22 -30.89
C THR A 76 -14.35 -6.83 -29.49
N GLU A 77 -13.47 -6.60 -28.52
CA GLU A 77 -13.80 -6.43 -27.09
C GLU A 77 -13.64 -4.96 -26.66
N LEU A 78 -14.43 -4.08 -27.26
CA LEU A 78 -14.21 -2.63 -27.22
C LEU A 78 -14.70 -1.92 -25.95
N ALA A 79 -15.45 -2.60 -25.07
CA ALA A 79 -16.13 -1.93 -23.95
C ALA A 79 -15.17 -1.31 -22.93
N GLY A 80 -14.00 -1.90 -22.70
CA GLY A 80 -13.01 -1.40 -21.73
C GLY A 80 -12.42 -0.04 -22.11
N ARG A 81 -12.40 0.32 -23.40
CA ARG A 81 -11.98 1.65 -23.90
C ARG A 81 -12.76 2.80 -23.25
N ALA A 82 -14.05 2.60 -22.99
CA ALA A 82 -14.87 3.62 -22.35
C ALA A 82 -14.44 3.85 -20.88
N VAL A 83 -14.00 2.80 -20.19
CA VAL A 83 -13.52 2.88 -18.81
C VAL A 83 -12.17 3.59 -18.73
N THR A 84 -11.20 3.23 -19.57
CA THR A 84 -9.90 3.91 -19.61
C THR A 84 -10.06 5.39 -19.94
N ARG A 85 -10.91 5.75 -20.91
CA ARG A 85 -11.21 7.16 -21.23
C ARG A 85 -11.85 7.91 -20.08
N ARG A 86 -12.74 7.27 -19.31
CA ARG A 86 -13.33 7.88 -18.10
C ARG A 86 -12.28 8.14 -17.03
N LEU A 87 -11.34 7.21 -16.83
CA LEU A 87 -10.26 7.32 -15.85
C LEU A 87 -9.30 8.48 -16.13
N ARG A 88 -9.15 8.90 -17.40
CA ARG A 88 -8.36 10.10 -17.79
C ARG A 88 -8.84 11.39 -17.15
N ARG A 89 -10.11 11.43 -16.73
CA ARG A 89 -10.77 12.61 -16.18
C ARG A 89 -11.07 12.46 -14.68
N THR A 90 -10.46 11.48 -14.00
CA THR A 90 -10.72 11.24 -12.57
C THR A 90 -9.52 11.63 -11.71
N ARG A 91 -9.81 12.08 -10.48
CA ARG A 91 -8.80 12.32 -9.46
C ARG A 91 -8.18 11.00 -8.98
N VAL A 92 -6.90 10.83 -9.26
CA VAL A 92 -6.12 9.65 -8.85
C VAL A 92 -5.68 9.80 -7.38
N PRO A 93 -5.68 8.72 -6.58
CA PRO A 93 -5.17 8.74 -5.21
C PRO A 93 -3.70 9.20 -5.13
N ARG A 94 -3.35 9.95 -4.07
CA ARG A 94 -1.98 10.42 -3.85
C ARG A 94 -1.00 9.24 -3.79
N GLY A 95 0.16 9.39 -4.42
CA GLY A 95 1.20 8.37 -4.47
C GLY A 95 0.95 7.26 -5.48
N VAL A 96 -0.15 7.35 -6.26
CA VAL A 96 -0.49 6.45 -7.36
C VAL A 96 -0.52 7.21 -8.68
N GLN A 97 -0.06 6.57 -9.75
CA GLN A 97 -0.22 7.00 -11.12
C GLN A 97 -0.93 5.90 -11.92
N LEU A 98 -1.91 6.29 -12.72
CA LEU A 98 -2.55 5.40 -13.68
C LEU A 98 -1.82 5.48 -15.03
N TRP A 99 -1.58 4.32 -15.62
CA TRP A 99 -1.16 4.16 -17.01
C TRP A 99 -2.31 3.49 -17.75
N LEU A 100 -2.83 4.16 -18.77
CA LEU A 100 -4.05 3.76 -19.47
C LEU A 100 -3.73 3.50 -20.94
N VAL A 101 -3.90 2.26 -21.39
CA VAL A 101 -3.82 1.87 -22.81
C VAL A 101 -5.24 1.60 -23.26
N ASP A 102 -5.82 2.49 -24.07
CA ASP A 102 -7.20 2.27 -24.56
C ASP A 102 -7.27 1.03 -25.46
N GLU A 103 -6.32 0.95 -26.39
CA GLU A 103 -6.28 -0.05 -27.47
C GLU A 103 -4.85 -0.58 -27.57
N LEU A 104 -4.69 -1.87 -27.31
CA LEU A 104 -3.45 -2.59 -27.59
C LEU A 104 -3.48 -3.19 -28.99
N ASN A 105 -4.65 -3.51 -29.54
CA ASN A 105 -4.84 -4.06 -30.87
C ASN A 105 -5.65 -3.10 -31.78
N PRO A 106 -5.10 -1.92 -32.11
CA PRO A 106 -5.82 -0.93 -32.93
C PRO A 106 -6.13 -1.44 -34.35
N ASP A 107 -5.37 -2.42 -34.86
CA ASP A 107 -5.62 -3.02 -36.17
C ASP A 107 -6.81 -3.97 -36.13
N GLY A 108 -6.85 -4.88 -35.15
CA GLY A 108 -8.00 -5.75 -34.95
C GLY A 108 -9.27 -4.97 -34.65
N ALA A 109 -9.18 -3.89 -33.87
CA ALA A 109 -10.30 -3.01 -33.59
C ALA A 109 -10.84 -2.31 -34.84
N ALA A 110 -9.96 -1.91 -35.77
CA ALA A 110 -10.36 -1.33 -37.05
C ALA A 110 -10.97 -2.37 -38.00
N ALA A 111 -10.48 -3.62 -37.96
CA ALA A 111 -10.95 -4.71 -38.80
C ALA A 111 -12.16 -5.47 -38.23
N GLY A 112 -12.54 -5.24 -36.96
CA GLY A 112 -13.58 -6.01 -36.28
C GLY A 112 -13.18 -7.46 -35.99
N THR A 113 -11.88 -7.75 -35.85
CA THR A 113 -11.34 -9.09 -35.59
C THR A 113 -10.86 -9.22 -34.15
N ARG A 114 -10.99 -10.42 -33.57
CA ARG A 114 -10.41 -10.73 -32.25
C ARG A 114 -8.89 -10.56 -32.29
N GLN A 115 -8.28 -11.12 -33.34
CA GLN A 115 -6.86 -11.13 -33.59
C GLN A 115 -6.34 -9.78 -34.12
N ASN A 116 -5.02 -9.62 -34.19
CA ASN A 116 -4.39 -8.48 -34.88
C ASN A 116 -4.39 -8.65 -36.42
N ALA A 117 -3.74 -7.74 -37.15
CA ALA A 117 -3.71 -7.76 -38.61
C ALA A 117 -3.04 -9.00 -39.24
N ARG A 118 -2.23 -9.76 -38.47
CA ARG A 118 -1.63 -11.02 -38.92
C ARG A 118 -2.44 -12.24 -38.50
N GLY A 119 -3.63 -12.05 -37.95
CA GLY A 119 -4.47 -13.13 -37.47
C GLY A 119 -3.95 -13.80 -36.20
N VAL A 120 -3.10 -13.13 -35.40
CA VAL A 120 -2.60 -13.63 -34.10
C VAL A 120 -3.49 -13.14 -32.94
N ASP A 121 -3.91 -14.06 -32.07
CA ASP A 121 -4.48 -13.72 -30.76
C ASP A 121 -3.34 -13.20 -29.85
N LEU A 122 -3.34 -11.89 -29.60
CA LEU A 122 -2.32 -11.24 -28.78
C LEU A 122 -2.26 -11.84 -27.37
N ASN A 123 -3.37 -12.31 -26.81
CA ASN A 123 -3.43 -12.96 -25.50
C ASN A 123 -3.10 -14.47 -25.55
N ARG A 124 -2.47 -14.92 -26.63
CA ARG A 124 -1.75 -16.21 -26.73
C ARG A 124 -0.29 -16.03 -27.12
N ASN A 125 0.16 -14.78 -27.29
CA ASN A 125 1.45 -14.43 -27.86
C ASN A 125 2.51 -14.05 -26.81
N PHE A 126 2.25 -14.21 -25.51
CA PHE A 126 3.22 -13.92 -24.44
C PHE A 126 4.09 -15.14 -24.09
N PRO A 127 5.29 -14.97 -23.50
CA PRO A 127 6.27 -16.06 -23.36
C PRO A 127 5.87 -17.24 -22.45
N PHE A 128 5.12 -16.99 -21.38
CA PHE A 128 4.89 -18.03 -20.37
C PHE A 128 3.93 -19.11 -20.87
N GLY A 129 4.39 -20.37 -20.84
CA GLY A 129 3.63 -21.51 -21.34
C GLY A 129 3.29 -21.41 -22.83
N TRP A 130 3.97 -20.53 -23.59
CA TRP A 130 3.71 -20.36 -25.01
C TRP A 130 3.91 -21.68 -25.76
N ARG A 131 3.03 -21.97 -26.70
CA ARG A 131 3.13 -23.11 -27.63
C ARG A 131 2.47 -22.75 -28.96
N PRO A 132 2.81 -23.43 -30.07
CA PRO A 132 2.11 -23.24 -31.33
C PRO A 132 0.65 -23.67 -31.19
N ILE A 133 -0.27 -22.79 -31.59
CA ILE A 133 -1.72 -23.02 -31.57
C ILE A 133 -2.27 -22.47 -32.88
N GLY A 134 -3.07 -23.28 -33.57
CA GLY A 134 -3.84 -22.88 -34.75
C GLY A 134 -3.02 -22.27 -35.89
N ARG A 135 -3.74 -21.69 -36.84
CA ARG A 135 -3.26 -20.96 -38.02
C ARG A 135 -3.77 -19.51 -37.96
N PRO A 136 -3.21 -18.56 -38.73
CA PRO A 136 -3.70 -17.18 -38.77
C PRO A 136 -5.23 -17.10 -38.89
N PHE A 137 -5.83 -16.28 -38.02
CA PHE A 137 -7.27 -16.07 -37.84
C PHE A 137 -8.05 -17.18 -37.11
N ASP A 138 -7.43 -18.29 -36.74
CA ASP A 138 -8.01 -19.17 -35.72
C ASP A 138 -8.16 -18.41 -34.41
N THR A 139 -9.23 -18.70 -33.65
CA THR A 139 -9.60 -17.99 -32.42
C THR A 139 -8.44 -17.79 -31.45
N TYR A 140 -7.55 -18.78 -31.34
CA TYR A 140 -6.42 -18.79 -30.41
C TYR A 140 -5.06 -18.90 -31.09
N HIS A 141 -4.93 -18.46 -32.35
CA HIS A 141 -3.65 -18.52 -33.04
C HIS A 141 -2.56 -17.79 -32.26
N SER A 142 -1.49 -18.48 -31.88
CA SER A 142 -0.46 -17.94 -30.97
C SER A 142 0.69 -17.21 -31.65
N GLY A 143 0.68 -17.14 -32.98
CA GLY A 143 1.75 -16.58 -33.81
C GLY A 143 2.91 -17.57 -34.03
N PRO A 144 3.97 -17.16 -34.75
CA PRO A 144 5.13 -18.03 -35.03
C PRO A 144 6.10 -18.20 -33.85
N GLY A 145 5.93 -17.45 -32.76
CA GLY A 145 6.79 -17.49 -31.59
C GLY A 145 6.30 -16.53 -30.50
N PRO A 146 6.82 -16.63 -29.26
CA PRO A 146 6.46 -15.69 -28.20
C PRO A 146 6.93 -14.27 -28.55
N LEU A 147 6.07 -13.29 -28.32
CA LEU A 147 6.28 -11.87 -28.65
C LEU A 147 6.65 -11.63 -30.12
N SER A 148 6.15 -12.48 -31.03
CA SER A 148 6.29 -12.29 -32.48
C SER A 148 5.55 -11.05 -32.98
N GLU A 149 4.50 -10.63 -32.28
CA GLU A 149 3.69 -9.47 -32.67
C GLU A 149 4.20 -8.15 -32.07
N PRO A 150 4.22 -7.06 -32.86
CA PRO A 150 4.68 -5.76 -32.38
C PRO A 150 3.81 -5.20 -31.25
N GLU A 151 2.51 -5.48 -31.23
CA GLU A 151 1.59 -5.10 -30.15
C GLU A 151 1.98 -5.77 -28.82
N SER A 152 2.19 -7.09 -28.84
CA SER A 152 2.63 -7.86 -27.68
C SER A 152 3.99 -7.38 -27.16
N ARG A 153 4.93 -7.07 -28.07
CA ARG A 153 6.23 -6.48 -27.70
C ARG A 153 6.08 -5.11 -27.04
N ALA A 154 5.18 -4.26 -27.55
CA ALA A 154 4.93 -2.94 -26.97
C ALA A 154 4.37 -3.06 -25.54
N ALA A 155 3.43 -3.97 -25.30
CA ALA A 155 2.92 -4.25 -23.95
C ALA A 155 4.02 -4.78 -23.02
N ALA A 156 4.77 -5.79 -23.45
CA ALA A 156 5.85 -6.37 -22.65
C ALA A 156 6.94 -5.35 -22.30
N ALA A 157 7.34 -4.51 -23.26
CA ALA A 157 8.30 -3.44 -23.06
C ALA A 157 7.77 -2.38 -22.08
N LEU A 158 6.50 -1.97 -22.21
CA LEU A 158 5.87 -1.05 -21.29
C LEU A 158 5.87 -1.61 -19.86
N ILE A 159 5.41 -2.85 -19.67
CA ILE A 159 5.30 -3.51 -18.37
C ILE A 159 6.67 -3.62 -17.71
N ARG A 160 7.71 -4.07 -18.44
CA ARG A 160 9.09 -4.11 -17.94
C ARG A 160 9.60 -2.73 -17.53
N ARG A 161 9.30 -1.69 -18.32
CA ARG A 161 9.77 -0.33 -18.07
C ARG A 161 9.08 0.32 -16.86
N ILE A 162 7.78 0.13 -16.70
CA ILE A 162 7.02 0.82 -15.67
C ILE A 162 6.82 0.00 -14.40
N GLN A 163 7.02 -1.32 -14.44
CA GLN A 163 6.85 -2.25 -13.33
C GLN A 163 5.56 -1.97 -12.53
N PRO A 164 4.38 -2.09 -13.16
CA PRO A 164 3.12 -1.71 -12.52
C PRO A 164 2.81 -2.68 -11.37
N ARG A 165 2.37 -2.14 -10.23
CA ARG A 165 1.96 -2.95 -9.07
C ARG A 165 0.71 -3.77 -9.36
N VAL A 166 -0.18 -3.22 -10.20
CA VAL A 166 -1.37 -3.89 -10.71
C VAL A 166 -1.47 -3.65 -12.22
N THR A 167 -1.77 -4.70 -12.97
CA THR A 167 -2.23 -4.62 -14.37
C THR A 167 -3.62 -5.24 -14.50
N LEU A 168 -4.55 -4.49 -15.07
CA LEU A 168 -5.90 -4.96 -15.36
C LEU A 168 -6.10 -5.03 -16.86
N TYR A 169 -6.53 -6.18 -17.36
CA TYR A 169 -6.92 -6.37 -18.76
C TYR A 169 -8.44 -6.48 -18.85
N TYR A 170 -9.06 -5.54 -19.57
CA TYR A 170 -10.47 -5.69 -19.93
C TYR A 170 -10.61 -6.64 -21.10
N HIS A 171 -11.52 -7.59 -20.94
CA HIS A 171 -11.96 -8.55 -21.95
C HIS A 171 -13.49 -8.57 -22.02
N GLN A 172 -14.03 -9.31 -23.00
CA GLN A 172 -15.46 -9.61 -23.11
C GLN A 172 -15.67 -11.05 -23.61
N MET A 173 -16.77 -11.73 -23.27
CA MET A 173 -18.00 -11.21 -22.64
C MET A 173 -18.48 -12.00 -21.42
N MET A 174 -17.58 -12.69 -20.69
CA MET A 174 -17.98 -13.67 -19.67
C MET A 174 -18.61 -13.08 -18.39
N ARG A 175 -18.57 -11.75 -18.21
CA ARG A 175 -19.16 -11.06 -17.05
C ARG A 175 -18.59 -11.58 -15.70
N LEU A 176 -17.28 -11.56 -15.55
CA LEU A 176 -16.59 -11.98 -14.32
C LEU A 176 -15.27 -11.24 -14.09
N VAL A 177 -14.75 -11.34 -12.88
CA VAL A 177 -13.36 -11.00 -12.55
C VAL A 177 -12.62 -12.32 -12.35
N ASP A 178 -11.57 -12.52 -13.13
CA ASP A 178 -10.81 -13.77 -13.10
C ASP A 178 -9.95 -13.87 -11.82
N ARG A 179 -10.05 -15.02 -11.16
CA ARG A 179 -9.19 -15.49 -10.08
C ARG A 179 -7.93 -16.13 -10.68
N GLY A 180 -7.14 -15.31 -11.37
CA GLY A 180 -6.11 -15.80 -12.29
C GLY A 180 -4.71 -16.00 -11.71
N GLY A 181 -4.41 -15.53 -10.49
CA GLY A 181 -3.10 -15.79 -9.84
C GLY A 181 -2.41 -14.61 -9.14
N GLY A 182 -3.05 -13.44 -9.05
CA GLY A 182 -2.50 -12.29 -8.35
C GLY A 182 -2.91 -12.18 -6.87
N ASP A 183 -2.84 -10.96 -6.34
CA ASP A 183 -3.33 -10.63 -4.99
C ASP A 183 -4.87 -10.68 -4.95
N THR A 184 -5.39 -11.81 -4.47
CA THR A 184 -6.84 -12.08 -4.37
C THR A 184 -7.61 -11.01 -3.59
N ALA A 185 -6.99 -10.27 -2.68
CA ALA A 185 -7.68 -9.19 -1.97
C ALA A 185 -7.97 -7.99 -2.89
N LEU A 186 -7.08 -7.71 -3.84
CA LEU A 186 -7.26 -6.66 -4.86
C LEU A 186 -8.27 -7.10 -5.92
N GLU A 187 -8.19 -8.34 -6.40
CA GLU A 187 -9.12 -8.91 -7.38
C GLU A 187 -10.55 -8.93 -6.81
N ARG A 188 -10.73 -9.45 -5.59
CA ARG A 188 -12.03 -9.42 -4.89
C ARG A 188 -12.50 -8.00 -4.60
N LEU A 189 -11.59 -7.06 -4.31
CA LEU A 189 -11.97 -5.67 -4.11
C LEU A 189 -12.57 -5.10 -5.39
N TYR A 190 -11.90 -5.31 -6.53
CA TYR A 190 -12.44 -4.91 -7.82
C TYR A 190 -13.81 -5.55 -8.07
N ALA A 191 -13.94 -6.87 -7.91
CA ALA A 191 -15.18 -7.61 -8.13
C ALA A 191 -16.35 -7.08 -7.29
N ARG A 192 -16.12 -6.81 -5.99
CA ARG A 192 -17.15 -6.22 -5.11
C ARG A 192 -17.58 -4.82 -5.58
N HIS A 193 -16.64 -3.99 -6.04
CA HIS A 193 -16.97 -2.65 -6.52
C HIS A 193 -17.65 -2.65 -7.90
N SER A 194 -17.28 -3.58 -8.79
CA SER A 194 -17.93 -3.74 -10.08
C SER A 194 -19.26 -4.47 -10.00
N GLY A 195 -19.49 -5.27 -8.95
CA GLY A 195 -20.64 -6.16 -8.83
C GLY A 195 -20.56 -7.36 -9.78
N LEU A 196 -19.36 -7.69 -10.28
CA LEU A 196 -19.15 -8.88 -11.10
C LEU A 196 -18.85 -10.09 -10.19
N PRO A 197 -19.31 -11.30 -10.58
CA PRO A 197 -18.83 -12.55 -10.00
C PRO A 197 -17.29 -12.63 -9.98
N TYR A 198 -16.74 -13.23 -8.93
CA TYR A 198 -15.31 -13.51 -8.81
C TYR A 198 -15.06 -15.01 -8.91
N ASP A 199 -14.62 -15.44 -10.08
CA ASP A 199 -14.51 -16.87 -10.43
C ASP A 199 -13.21 -17.16 -11.18
N ALA A 200 -12.85 -18.42 -11.33
CA ALA A 200 -11.63 -18.83 -12.02
C ALA A 200 -11.93 -19.26 -13.46
N ILE A 201 -11.16 -18.76 -14.41
CA ILE A 201 -11.08 -19.33 -15.76
C ILE A 201 -9.73 -20.05 -15.93
N PRO A 202 -9.66 -21.15 -16.72
CA PRO A 202 -8.39 -21.81 -16.99
C PRO A 202 -7.38 -20.83 -17.61
N LEU A 203 -6.18 -20.74 -17.02
CA LEU A 203 -5.10 -19.89 -17.55
C LEU A 203 -4.61 -20.47 -18.89
N PRO A 204 -4.82 -19.77 -20.02
CA PRO A 204 -4.40 -20.31 -21.29
C PRO A 204 -2.89 -20.10 -21.53
N PRO A 205 -2.25 -20.98 -22.31
CA PRO A 205 -0.86 -20.83 -22.72
C PRO A 205 -0.64 -19.49 -23.45
N GLY A 206 0.44 -18.80 -23.12
CA GLY A 206 0.82 -17.53 -23.76
C GLY A 206 -0.08 -16.34 -23.42
N ALA A 207 -0.88 -16.42 -22.35
CA ALA A 207 -1.65 -15.30 -21.83
C ALA A 207 -0.76 -14.21 -21.22
N ALA A 208 -1.17 -12.95 -21.37
CA ALA A 208 -0.46 -11.80 -20.81
C ALA A 208 -0.39 -11.86 -19.27
N THR A 209 -1.49 -12.24 -18.62
CA THR A 209 -1.56 -12.41 -17.15
C THR A 209 -0.64 -13.52 -16.67
N GLY A 210 -0.63 -14.67 -17.35
CA GLY A 210 0.26 -15.79 -17.02
C GLY A 210 1.73 -15.40 -17.11
N TRP A 211 2.13 -14.68 -18.16
CA TRP A 211 3.49 -14.14 -18.26
C TRP A 211 3.82 -13.15 -17.14
N GLN A 212 2.87 -12.29 -16.75
CA GLN A 212 3.11 -11.36 -15.66
C GLN A 212 3.22 -12.04 -14.30
N HIS A 213 2.44 -13.08 -14.02
CA HIS A 213 2.55 -13.84 -12.77
C HIS A 213 3.89 -14.55 -12.66
N ASP A 214 4.37 -15.13 -13.77
CA ASP A 214 5.67 -15.81 -13.83
C ASP A 214 6.85 -14.83 -13.71
N SER A 215 6.87 -13.78 -14.53
CA SER A 215 7.99 -12.83 -14.60
C SER A 215 8.00 -11.80 -13.46
N PHE A 216 6.83 -11.51 -12.86
CA PHE A 216 6.67 -10.52 -11.79
C PHE A 216 5.82 -11.08 -10.63
N PRO A 217 6.28 -12.13 -9.92
CA PRO A 217 5.49 -12.86 -8.92
C PRO A 217 5.13 -12.05 -7.66
N ARG A 218 5.54 -10.79 -7.61
CA ARG A 218 5.21 -9.85 -6.53
C ARG A 218 4.18 -8.82 -6.95
N ASP A 219 3.82 -8.75 -8.23
CA ASP A 219 2.85 -7.84 -8.81
C ASP A 219 1.56 -8.60 -9.14
N THR A 220 0.47 -7.87 -9.35
CA THR A 220 -0.84 -8.46 -9.60
C THR A 220 -1.27 -8.16 -11.03
N ALA A 221 -1.57 -9.18 -11.82
CA ALA A 221 -2.23 -9.03 -13.11
C ALA A 221 -3.52 -9.84 -13.11
N PHE A 222 -4.62 -9.28 -13.61
CA PHE A 222 -5.87 -10.03 -13.68
C PHE A 222 -6.77 -9.55 -14.82
N VAL A 223 -7.65 -10.44 -15.25
CA VAL A 223 -8.65 -10.19 -16.29
C VAL A 223 -9.95 -9.72 -15.66
N VAL A 224 -10.59 -8.76 -16.33
CA VAL A 224 -11.98 -8.40 -16.09
C VAL A 224 -12.75 -8.62 -17.38
N GLU A 225 -13.55 -9.68 -17.38
CA GLU A 225 -14.52 -10.00 -18.42
C GLU A 225 -15.77 -9.13 -18.22
N LEU A 226 -15.94 -8.12 -19.06
CA LEU A 226 -17.13 -7.27 -19.06
C LEU A 226 -18.33 -8.02 -19.67
N PRO A 227 -19.58 -7.58 -19.45
CA PRO A 227 -20.74 -8.10 -20.17
C PRO A 227 -20.63 -7.89 -21.68
N ALA A 228 -21.45 -8.60 -22.45
CA ALA A 228 -21.57 -8.41 -23.90
C ALA A 228 -22.02 -6.98 -24.26
N GLY A 229 -21.59 -6.50 -25.43
CA GLY A 229 -21.99 -5.20 -25.96
C GLY A 229 -21.29 -4.01 -25.28
N ARG A 230 -21.92 -2.84 -25.35
CA ARG A 230 -21.36 -1.58 -24.83
C ARG A 230 -21.76 -1.40 -23.36
N LEU A 231 -20.85 -0.86 -22.56
CA LEU A 231 -21.19 -0.35 -21.23
C LEU A 231 -21.98 0.95 -21.34
N ASP A 232 -23.06 1.06 -20.59
CA ASP A 232 -23.76 2.31 -20.38
C ASP A 232 -22.95 3.25 -19.45
N GLY A 233 -23.40 4.50 -19.31
CA GLY A 233 -22.70 5.49 -18.48
C GLY A 233 -22.56 5.08 -17.01
N ARG A 234 -23.52 4.30 -16.46
CA ARG A 234 -23.44 3.78 -15.09
C ARG A 234 -22.39 2.67 -14.99
N GLY A 235 -22.35 1.73 -15.92
CA GLY A 235 -21.36 0.67 -16.01
C GLY A 235 -19.94 1.22 -16.12
N VAL A 236 -19.72 2.19 -17.02
CA VAL A 236 -18.42 2.86 -17.17
C VAL A 236 -17.96 3.50 -15.87
N ARG A 237 -18.84 4.24 -15.18
CA ARG A 237 -18.51 4.86 -13.87
C ARG A 237 -18.20 3.80 -12.82
N ARG A 238 -18.97 2.72 -12.77
CA ARG A 238 -18.79 1.64 -11.79
C ARG A 238 -17.43 0.97 -11.92
N HIS A 239 -17.03 0.62 -13.15
CA HIS A 239 -15.71 0.04 -13.41
C HIS A 239 -14.57 1.02 -13.16
N ALA A 240 -14.73 2.30 -13.50
CA ALA A 240 -13.74 3.32 -13.16
C ALA A 240 -13.56 3.47 -11.64
N GLU A 241 -14.65 3.47 -10.86
CA GLU A 241 -14.55 3.49 -9.38
C GLU A 241 -13.96 2.20 -8.81
N ALA A 242 -14.18 1.04 -9.44
CA ALA A 242 -13.54 -0.21 -9.05
C ALA A 242 -12.01 -0.16 -9.25
N VAL A 243 -11.53 0.38 -10.39
CA VAL A 243 -10.10 0.65 -10.60
C VAL A 243 -9.55 1.60 -9.54
N LEU A 244 -10.29 2.67 -9.22
CA LEU A 244 -9.86 3.64 -8.21
C LEU A 244 -9.88 3.06 -6.79
N ALA A 245 -10.78 2.14 -6.48
CA ALA A 245 -10.77 1.42 -5.21
C ALA A 245 -9.51 0.57 -5.05
N VAL A 246 -9.11 -0.17 -6.11
CA VAL A 246 -7.84 -0.90 -6.16
C VAL A 246 -6.66 0.07 -5.99
N ALA A 247 -6.65 1.20 -6.72
CA ALA A 247 -5.62 2.22 -6.57
C ALA A 247 -5.54 2.80 -5.15
N ARG A 248 -6.69 3.08 -4.50
CA ARG A 248 -6.74 3.58 -3.11
C ARG A 248 -6.22 2.55 -2.11
N ALA A 249 -6.46 1.27 -2.35
CA ALA A 249 -5.96 0.18 -1.51
C ALA A 249 -4.43 0.04 -1.60
N LEU A 250 -3.84 0.39 -2.76
CA LEU A 250 -2.40 0.44 -2.97
C LEU A 250 -1.74 1.74 -2.51
N ALA A 251 -2.51 2.82 -2.40
CA ALA A 251 -1.99 4.13 -2.08
C ALA A 251 -1.34 4.14 -0.68
N PRO A 252 -0.13 4.73 -0.53
CA PRO A 252 0.50 4.84 0.77
C PRO A 252 -0.40 5.66 1.73
N PRO A 253 -0.36 5.36 3.05
CA PRO A 253 -1.01 6.21 4.04
C PRO A 253 -0.41 7.63 3.99
N ARG A 254 -1.23 8.63 4.30
CA ARG A 254 -0.73 9.98 4.53
C ARG A 254 -0.07 10.01 5.90
N VAL A 255 1.20 10.36 5.94
CA VAL A 255 1.99 10.47 7.17
C VAL A 255 2.46 11.91 7.29
N ARG A 256 2.04 12.59 8.35
CA ARG A 256 2.57 13.91 8.73
C ARG A 256 3.93 13.73 9.38
N GLN A 257 4.82 14.70 9.21
CA GLN A 257 6.11 14.73 9.90
C GLN A 257 6.00 15.73 11.04
N ARG A 258 6.28 15.30 12.27
CA ARG A 258 6.45 16.16 13.45
C ARG A 258 7.52 15.50 14.32
N PRO A 259 8.81 15.63 13.97
CA PRO A 259 9.86 14.90 14.65
C PRO A 259 10.06 15.43 16.07
N ILE A 260 10.24 14.52 17.02
CA ILE A 260 10.67 14.88 18.37
C ILE A 260 12.16 15.26 18.38
N PRO A 261 12.65 16.04 19.37
CA PRO A 261 14.08 16.27 19.55
C PRO A 261 14.83 14.94 19.72
N PHE A 262 15.74 14.66 18.78
CA PHE A 262 16.58 13.46 18.78
C PHE A 262 18.01 13.84 18.36
N GLY A 263 18.61 14.70 19.19
CA GLY A 263 19.94 15.29 18.98
C GLY A 263 21.09 14.31 19.15
N ALA A 264 22.32 14.85 19.17
CA ALA A 264 23.53 14.04 19.33
C ALA A 264 23.59 13.32 20.69
N GLU A 265 23.08 13.96 21.74
CA GLU A 265 23.03 13.40 23.10
C GLU A 265 22.13 12.17 23.20
N ARG A 266 20.84 12.31 22.85
CA ARG A 266 19.89 11.19 22.78
C ARG A 266 20.39 10.01 21.94
N LYS A 267 21.15 10.28 20.87
CA LYS A 267 21.81 9.24 20.05
C LYS A 267 22.94 8.52 20.80
N ARG A 268 23.76 9.25 21.57
CA ARG A 268 24.81 8.66 22.43
C ARG A 268 24.17 7.80 23.52
N GLU A 269 23.09 8.28 24.13
CA GLU A 269 22.32 7.52 25.11
C GLU A 269 21.71 6.25 24.50
N MET A 270 21.06 6.35 23.34
CA MET A 270 20.51 5.19 22.64
C MET A 270 21.60 4.16 22.29
N ARG A 271 22.79 4.60 21.88
CA ARG A 271 23.95 3.72 21.66
C ARG A 271 24.39 3.04 22.96
N ALA A 272 24.50 3.79 24.05
CA ALA A 272 24.88 3.26 25.36
C ALA A 272 23.84 2.25 25.88
N TYR A 273 22.55 2.57 25.76
CA TYR A 273 21.44 1.68 26.07
C TYR A 273 21.52 0.40 25.22
N ALA A 274 21.65 0.52 23.89
CA ALA A 274 21.76 -0.65 23.02
C ALA A 274 22.97 -1.53 23.35
N ARG A 275 24.08 -0.93 23.80
CA ARG A 275 25.28 -1.66 24.24
C ARG A 275 24.99 -2.46 25.51
N ARG A 276 24.34 -1.86 26.51
CA ARG A 276 23.97 -2.54 27.76
C ARG A 276 22.94 -3.64 27.53
N HIS A 277 21.82 -3.32 26.88
CA HIS A 277 20.67 -4.21 26.76
C HIS A 277 20.83 -5.28 25.68
N TYR A 278 21.51 -4.94 24.58
CA TYR A 278 21.59 -5.80 23.40
C TYR A 278 23.02 -6.12 23.00
N GLY A 279 24.06 -5.52 23.59
CA GLY A 279 25.43 -5.68 23.10
C GLY A 279 25.65 -5.10 21.71
N ILE A 280 24.86 -4.10 21.32
CA ILE A 280 24.94 -3.43 20.03
C ILE A 280 25.46 -2.01 20.26
N ASP A 281 26.58 -1.67 19.64
CA ASP A 281 27.23 -0.37 19.82
C ASP A 281 26.86 0.64 18.70
N ASP A 282 25.57 0.74 18.39
CA ASP A 282 25.00 1.63 17.37
C ASP A 282 23.61 2.11 17.84
N PHE A 283 23.19 3.30 17.43
CA PHE A 283 21.84 3.83 17.69
C PHE A 283 20.88 3.58 16.51
N ARG A 284 21.40 3.15 15.37
CA ARG A 284 20.63 3.01 14.12
C ARG A 284 19.80 1.73 14.09
N LEU A 285 18.54 1.85 13.69
CA LEU A 285 17.65 0.73 13.41
C LEU A 285 17.87 0.25 11.96
N ARG A 286 18.65 -0.82 11.75
CA ARG A 286 19.10 -1.23 10.41
C ARG A 286 18.17 -2.19 9.68
N ARG A 287 17.54 -3.12 10.41
CA ARG A 287 16.75 -4.22 9.82
C ARG A 287 15.56 -4.55 10.73
N PRO A 288 14.55 -3.67 10.85
CA PRO A 288 13.41 -3.93 11.71
C PRO A 288 12.70 -5.20 11.25
N ARG A 289 12.46 -6.12 12.20
CA ARG A 289 11.78 -7.41 11.98
C ARG A 289 10.45 -7.50 12.68
N VAL A 290 10.13 -6.53 13.56
CA VAL A 290 8.96 -6.51 14.43
C VAL A 290 8.25 -5.16 14.31
N ILE A 291 6.92 -5.16 14.36
CA ILE A 291 6.11 -3.96 14.59
C ILE A 291 5.38 -4.17 15.92
N VAL A 292 5.52 -3.23 16.85
CA VAL A 292 4.86 -3.30 18.16
C VAL A 292 3.75 -2.24 18.20
N GLN A 293 2.54 -2.68 18.51
CA GLN A 293 1.37 -1.81 18.68
C GLN A 293 1.23 -1.42 20.16
N HIS A 294 1.04 -0.13 20.39
CA HIS A 294 0.92 0.48 21.72
C HIS A 294 -0.27 1.43 21.81
N TYR A 295 -0.72 1.76 23.03
CA TYR A 295 -1.62 2.89 23.26
C TYR A 295 -1.09 3.80 24.36
N THR A 296 -1.38 5.10 24.25
CA THR A 296 -0.70 6.17 25.02
C THR A 296 -1.10 6.25 26.50
N ALA A 297 -2.14 5.53 26.92
CA ALA A 297 -2.82 5.71 28.20
C ALA A 297 -3.39 7.15 28.39
N SER A 298 -3.53 7.90 27.31
CA SER A 298 -3.99 9.29 27.27
C SER A 298 -4.93 9.51 26.08
N ASN A 299 -5.85 10.46 26.18
CA ASN A 299 -6.76 10.82 25.08
C ASN A 299 -6.25 12.01 24.23
N SER A 300 -5.02 12.47 24.45
CA SER A 300 -4.45 13.64 23.78
C SER A 300 -3.19 13.29 22.98
N PHE A 301 -3.16 13.74 21.72
CA PHE A 301 -1.97 13.68 20.88
C PHE A 301 -0.82 14.52 21.47
N GLU A 302 -1.10 15.74 21.91
CA GLU A 302 -0.07 16.63 22.47
C GLU A 302 0.54 16.04 23.74
N SER A 303 -0.28 15.48 24.64
CA SER A 303 0.23 14.82 25.85
C SER A 303 1.19 13.67 25.51
N ALA A 304 0.86 12.82 24.54
CA ALA A 304 1.76 11.74 24.13
C ALA A 304 3.01 12.27 23.42
N TYR A 305 2.86 13.29 22.58
CA TYR A 305 3.97 13.93 21.89
C TYR A 305 4.97 14.55 22.88
N ASP A 306 4.49 15.32 23.85
CA ASP A 306 5.33 16.01 24.83
C ASP A 306 6.09 15.01 25.70
N THR A 307 5.44 13.92 26.13
CA THR A 307 6.12 12.82 26.84
C THR A 307 7.25 12.21 26.01
N PHE A 308 7.05 11.99 24.70
CA PHE A 308 8.11 11.44 23.84
C PHE A 308 9.20 12.45 23.51
N ALA A 309 8.84 13.74 23.43
CA ALA A 309 9.76 14.82 23.17
C ALA A 309 10.70 15.07 24.36
N GLN A 310 10.24 14.78 25.57
CA GLN A 310 11.07 14.77 26.78
C GLN A 310 12.08 13.62 26.71
N ASP A 311 13.34 13.94 26.96
CA ASP A 311 14.45 12.99 27.01
C ASP A 311 14.93 12.83 28.45
N THR A 312 13.99 12.50 29.33
CA THR A 312 14.25 12.28 30.75
C THR A 312 14.15 10.78 31.07
N PRO A 313 14.83 10.30 32.14
CA PRO A 313 14.62 8.94 32.63
C PRO A 313 13.13 8.67 32.84
N ASP A 314 12.66 7.52 32.39
CA ASP A 314 11.25 7.18 32.60
C ASP A 314 10.95 6.83 34.05
N VAL A 315 9.72 7.12 34.46
CA VAL A 315 9.26 6.91 35.84
C VAL A 315 9.19 5.44 36.27
N GLU A 316 9.13 4.50 35.32
CA GLU A 316 8.93 3.07 35.61
C GLU A 316 10.27 2.34 35.77
N LEU A 317 11.23 2.59 34.89
CA LEU A 317 12.48 1.85 34.77
C LEU A 317 13.73 2.67 35.06
N GLY A 318 13.59 4.00 35.09
CA GLY A 318 14.69 4.95 35.33
C GLY A 318 15.74 4.97 34.21
N GLU A 319 15.38 4.61 32.97
CA GLU A 319 16.35 4.44 31.88
C GLU A 319 16.36 5.63 30.91
N LEU A 320 17.56 5.92 30.38
CA LEU A 320 17.80 6.81 29.24
C LEU A 320 18.20 6.00 27.98
N PRO A 321 17.92 6.51 26.76
CA PRO A 321 17.21 7.78 26.45
C PRO A 321 15.75 7.71 26.84
N GLY A 322 15.02 8.82 26.94
CA GLY A 322 13.58 8.89 27.22
C GLY A 322 12.73 8.10 26.22
N VAL A 323 11.49 7.71 26.58
CA VAL A 323 10.68 6.79 25.75
C VAL A 323 10.29 7.47 24.43
N CYS A 324 10.17 6.71 23.35
CA CYS A 324 9.67 7.24 22.08
C CYS A 324 9.06 6.16 21.20
N ALA A 325 8.10 6.53 20.37
CA ALA A 325 7.59 5.70 19.28
C ALA A 325 7.97 6.29 17.92
N HIS A 326 7.97 5.45 16.88
CA HIS A 326 8.26 5.93 15.52
C HIS A 326 7.07 6.66 14.93
N TYR A 327 5.86 6.17 15.22
CA TYR A 327 4.61 6.73 14.73
C TYR A 327 3.61 6.89 15.87
N LEU A 328 2.80 7.94 15.80
CA LEU A 328 1.66 8.20 16.67
C LEU A 328 0.40 8.39 15.81
N ILE A 329 -0.67 7.68 16.16
CA ILE A 329 -1.96 7.73 15.46
C ILE A 329 -3.02 8.35 16.38
N ASP A 330 -3.53 9.51 15.97
CA ASP A 330 -4.60 10.20 16.69
C ASP A 330 -5.96 9.51 16.47
N ARG A 331 -6.96 9.86 17.30
CA ARG A 331 -8.31 9.30 17.29
C ARG A 331 -9.05 9.58 15.98
N ASP A 332 -8.70 10.63 15.25
CA ASP A 332 -9.26 10.91 13.93
C ASP A 332 -8.64 10.04 12.81
N GLY A 333 -7.60 9.27 13.11
CA GLY A 333 -6.83 8.45 12.17
C GLY A 333 -5.66 9.18 11.50
N THR A 334 -5.35 10.41 11.91
CA THR A 334 -4.15 11.12 11.49
C THR A 334 -2.91 10.35 11.96
N VAL A 335 -2.02 10.01 11.02
CA VAL A 335 -0.75 9.36 11.30
C VAL A 335 0.37 10.39 11.27
N THR A 336 1.14 10.47 12.35
CA THR A 336 2.31 11.34 12.46
C THR A 336 3.55 10.51 12.72
N GLN A 337 4.63 10.76 11.98
CA GLN A 337 5.95 10.18 12.23
C GLN A 337 6.75 11.11 13.15
N LEU A 338 7.21 10.55 14.27
CA LEU A 338 7.95 11.24 15.33
C LEU A 338 9.45 10.95 15.26
N VAL A 339 9.82 9.71 14.90
CA VAL A 339 11.22 9.30 14.77
C VAL A 339 11.42 8.57 13.44
N PRO A 340 12.49 8.87 12.67
CA PRO A 340 12.82 8.11 11.47
C PRO A 340 13.00 6.63 11.78
N THR A 341 12.46 5.74 10.96
CA THR A 341 12.62 4.26 11.08
C THR A 341 14.04 3.74 10.81
N ALA A 342 15.03 4.64 10.75
CA ALA A 342 16.46 4.36 10.71
C ALA A 342 17.15 4.56 12.07
N ILE A 343 16.43 5.03 13.09
CA ILE A 343 16.91 5.29 14.45
C ILE A 343 16.14 4.36 15.40
N MET A 344 16.82 3.73 16.35
CA MET A 344 16.15 2.93 17.39
C MET A 344 15.38 3.86 18.32
N CYS A 345 14.19 3.42 18.73
CA CYS A 345 13.39 4.07 19.76
C CYS A 345 13.27 3.15 20.96
N ARG A 346 13.27 3.73 22.17
CA ARG A 346 12.99 2.99 23.40
C ARG A 346 11.48 2.96 23.65
N HIS A 347 10.83 1.86 23.28
CA HIS A 347 9.38 1.63 23.46
C HIS A 347 9.01 0.21 23.88
N THR A 348 9.92 -0.76 23.73
CA THR A 348 9.72 -2.15 24.13
C THR A 348 11.07 -2.75 24.48
N VAL A 349 11.35 -2.79 25.78
CA VAL A 349 12.55 -3.44 26.32
C VAL A 349 12.67 -4.85 25.74
N GLY A 350 13.90 -5.29 25.45
CA GLY A 350 14.13 -6.53 24.72
C GLY A 350 13.93 -6.51 23.19
N LEU A 351 13.28 -5.50 22.60
CA LEU A 351 12.96 -5.47 21.16
C LEU A 351 13.35 -4.17 20.42
N ASN A 352 13.72 -3.10 21.13
CA ASN A 352 14.05 -1.78 20.55
C ASN A 352 15.05 -1.83 19.38
N TYR A 353 15.99 -2.78 19.40
CA TYR A 353 17.01 -2.94 18.35
C TYR A 353 16.46 -3.43 16.99
N THR A 354 15.22 -3.91 16.95
CA THR A 354 14.63 -4.58 15.78
C THR A 354 13.14 -4.26 15.58
N ALA A 355 12.57 -3.37 16.38
CA ALA A 355 11.16 -3.06 16.37
C ALA A 355 10.85 -1.64 15.88
N ILE A 356 9.71 -1.51 15.20
CA ILE A 356 9.06 -0.22 14.95
C ILE A 356 7.84 -0.11 15.86
N GLY A 357 7.87 0.80 16.82
CA GLY A 357 6.72 1.16 17.65
C GLY A 357 5.69 2.04 16.92
N ILE A 358 4.42 1.66 17.02
CA ILE A 358 3.26 2.45 16.60
C ILE A 358 2.37 2.69 17.82
N GLU A 359 2.28 3.95 18.21
CA GLU A 359 1.50 4.43 19.34
C GLU A 359 0.11 4.89 18.89
N HIS A 360 -0.93 4.60 19.67
CA HIS A 360 -2.30 5.04 19.38
C HIS A 360 -2.82 5.89 20.54
N VAL A 361 -3.31 7.09 20.24
CA VAL A 361 -3.98 7.93 21.25
C VAL A 361 -5.22 7.19 21.76
N GLY A 362 -5.18 6.79 23.03
CA GLY A 362 -6.25 6.06 23.70
C GLY A 362 -5.78 5.46 25.03
N VAL A 363 -6.76 4.99 25.81
CA VAL A 363 -6.56 4.45 27.17
C VAL A 363 -6.73 2.92 27.25
N SER A 364 -7.12 2.26 26.14
CA SER A 364 -7.21 0.81 26.06
C SER A 364 -7.15 0.29 24.62
N ASP A 365 -6.77 -0.97 24.46
CA ASP A 365 -6.79 -1.66 23.15
C ASP A 365 -8.22 -1.73 22.56
N ALA A 366 -9.25 -1.90 23.39
CA ALA A 366 -10.64 -1.92 22.98
C ALA A 366 -11.10 -0.57 22.39
N GLN A 367 -10.74 0.55 23.03
CA GLN A 367 -11.06 1.89 22.53
C GLN A 367 -10.42 2.12 21.15
N VAL A 368 -9.14 1.80 21.02
CA VAL A 368 -8.38 1.95 19.77
C VAL A 368 -8.98 1.09 18.65
N LEU A 369 -9.25 -0.19 18.92
CA LEU A 369 -9.74 -1.12 17.90
C LEU A 369 -11.21 -0.94 17.51
N ARG A 370 -12.04 -0.29 18.36
CA ARG A 370 -13.42 0.08 18.03
C ARG A 370 -13.49 1.35 17.17
N ASN A 371 -12.52 2.25 17.32
CA ASN A 371 -12.43 3.44 16.49
C ASN A 371 -12.09 3.07 15.03
N ARG A 372 -13.08 3.18 14.13
CA ARG A 372 -12.93 2.78 12.72
C ARG A 372 -11.83 3.56 11.99
N ARG A 373 -11.67 4.86 12.29
CA ARG A 373 -10.68 5.72 11.61
C ARG A 373 -9.26 5.35 12.06
N GLN A 374 -9.05 5.29 13.37
CA GLN A 374 -7.76 4.93 13.97
C GLN A 374 -7.35 3.50 13.58
N ARG A 375 -8.27 2.52 13.65
CA ARG A 375 -8.00 1.14 13.21
C ARG A 375 -7.63 1.08 11.72
N ALA A 376 -8.36 1.78 10.86
CA ALA A 376 -8.06 1.79 9.41
C ALA A 376 -6.69 2.41 9.12
N ALA A 377 -6.35 3.51 9.80
CA ALA A 377 -5.05 4.16 9.70
C ALA A 377 -3.91 3.23 10.16
N SER A 378 -4.08 2.61 11.32
CA SER A 378 -3.13 1.64 11.89
C SER A 378 -2.88 0.46 10.96
N LEU A 379 -3.94 -0.19 10.46
CA LEU A 379 -3.79 -1.33 9.55
C LEU A 379 -3.08 -0.94 8.25
N ARG A 380 -3.38 0.23 7.68
CA ARG A 380 -2.71 0.73 6.46
C ARG A 380 -1.24 1.07 6.70
N LEU A 381 -0.93 1.71 7.82
CA LEU A 381 0.45 2.01 8.23
C LEU A 381 1.24 0.72 8.43
N THR A 382 0.73 -0.20 9.24
CA THR A 382 1.35 -1.49 9.51
C THR A 382 1.59 -2.26 8.21
N ARG A 383 0.60 -2.32 7.31
CA ARG A 383 0.74 -3.03 6.04
C ARG A 383 1.81 -2.41 5.13
N MET A 384 1.89 -1.08 5.05
CA MET A 384 2.98 -0.38 4.33
C MET A 384 4.35 -0.74 4.93
N LEU A 385 4.48 -0.75 6.26
CA LEU A 385 5.72 -1.11 6.95
C LEU A 385 6.10 -2.58 6.72
N GLN A 386 5.13 -3.50 6.70
CA GLN A 386 5.36 -4.89 6.32
C GLN A 386 5.92 -5.01 4.90
N GLY A 387 5.40 -4.24 3.93
CA GLY A 387 5.90 -4.23 2.56
C GLY A 387 7.34 -3.72 2.49
N ARG A 388 7.57 -2.53 3.03
CA ARG A 388 8.88 -1.85 3.03
C ARG A 388 9.98 -2.69 3.70
N TYR A 389 9.70 -3.27 4.86
CA TYR A 389 10.70 -3.97 5.69
C TYR A 389 10.60 -5.50 5.63
N ARG A 390 9.66 -6.04 4.85
CA ARG A 390 9.41 -7.50 4.72
C ARG A 390 9.08 -8.16 6.07
N ILE A 391 8.33 -7.45 6.93
CA ILE A 391 7.94 -7.92 8.27
C ILE A 391 6.77 -8.90 8.14
N ARG A 392 6.96 -10.13 8.64
CA ARG A 392 5.96 -11.20 8.59
C ARG A 392 4.76 -10.89 9.51
N LEU A 393 3.59 -11.42 9.16
CA LEU A 393 2.35 -11.17 9.91
C LEU A 393 2.45 -11.54 11.40
N HIS A 394 3.10 -12.65 11.73
CA HIS A 394 3.29 -13.07 13.12
C HIS A 394 4.24 -12.17 13.92
N ASN A 395 5.01 -11.29 13.26
CA ASN A 395 5.88 -10.31 13.90
C ASN A 395 5.21 -8.93 14.05
N VAL A 396 3.91 -8.82 13.75
CA VAL A 396 3.10 -7.67 14.14
C VAL A 396 2.45 -8.01 15.47
N ILE A 397 2.98 -7.46 16.55
CA ILE A 397 2.65 -7.86 17.92
C ILE A 397 2.13 -6.68 18.73
N GLY A 398 1.43 -6.98 19.81
CA GLY A 398 1.18 -6.01 20.88
C GLY A 398 2.33 -6.02 21.87
N HIS A 399 2.47 -4.96 22.66
CA HIS A 399 3.52 -4.91 23.68
C HIS A 399 3.43 -6.10 24.65
N ASN A 400 2.21 -6.50 25.01
CA ASN A 400 1.95 -7.68 25.85
C ASN A 400 2.51 -9.00 25.31
N GLU A 401 2.75 -9.10 23.99
CA GLU A 401 3.32 -10.29 23.36
C GLU A 401 4.86 -10.26 23.27
N SER A 402 5.53 -9.20 23.74
CA SER A 402 6.97 -8.93 23.56
C SER A 402 7.88 -10.10 23.96
N LEU A 403 7.68 -10.69 25.14
CA LEU A 403 8.47 -11.82 25.66
C LEU A 403 8.33 -13.10 24.84
N SER A 404 7.24 -13.24 24.07
CA SER A 404 7.01 -14.40 23.20
C SER A 404 7.64 -14.24 21.80
N SER A 405 8.19 -13.07 21.50
CA SER A 405 8.84 -12.80 20.24
C SER A 405 10.16 -13.57 20.15
N PRO A 406 10.45 -14.29 19.05
CA PRO A 406 11.74 -14.95 18.86
C PRO A 406 12.90 -13.96 18.71
N PHE A 407 12.60 -12.65 18.65
CA PHE A 407 13.60 -11.59 18.61
C PHE A 407 13.82 -10.92 19.96
N HIS A 408 13.12 -11.32 21.01
CA HIS A 408 13.34 -10.76 22.34
C HIS A 408 14.77 -11.06 22.80
N ARG A 409 15.51 -10.01 23.15
CA ARG A 409 16.91 -10.08 23.61
C ARG A 409 17.11 -9.03 24.68
N GLU A 410 17.38 -9.42 25.91
CA GLU A 410 17.65 -8.49 27.00
C GLU A 410 18.77 -9.03 27.91
N ARG A 411 19.86 -8.28 28.02
CA ARG A 411 21.04 -8.63 28.81
C ARG A 411 20.90 -8.19 30.27
N VAL A 412 20.19 -7.10 30.53
CA VAL A 412 19.99 -6.55 31.88
C VAL A 412 19.04 -7.47 32.64
N GLU A 413 19.54 -8.09 33.70
CA GLU A 413 18.85 -9.16 34.43
C GLU A 413 17.49 -8.72 34.99
N ARG A 414 17.43 -7.57 35.68
CA ARG A 414 16.20 -7.02 36.28
C ARG A 414 15.08 -6.78 35.26
N LEU A 415 15.43 -6.61 33.98
CA LEU A 415 14.51 -6.22 32.91
C LEU A 415 14.15 -7.39 31.98
N ARG A 416 14.83 -8.54 32.10
CA ARG A 416 14.74 -9.66 31.14
C ARG A 416 13.34 -10.25 30.97
N ARG A 417 12.47 -10.08 31.96
CA ARG A 417 11.10 -10.62 32.00
C ARG A 417 10.03 -9.54 32.09
N GLN A 418 10.38 -8.28 31.87
CA GLN A 418 9.42 -7.19 31.93
C GLN A 418 8.64 -7.05 30.62
N THR A 419 7.36 -6.73 30.74
CA THR A 419 6.44 -6.48 29.63
C THR A 419 5.27 -5.65 30.13
N HIS A 420 4.55 -5.00 29.23
CA HIS A 420 3.40 -4.16 29.59
C HIS A 420 2.08 -4.84 29.18
N GLY A 421 0.97 -4.35 29.73
CA GLY A 421 -0.37 -4.89 29.49
C GLY A 421 -1.04 -4.42 28.19
N ASP A 422 -0.44 -3.46 27.46
CA ASP A 422 -1.07 -2.88 26.28
C ASP A 422 -1.08 -3.83 25.07
N PHE A 423 -2.19 -3.77 24.33
CA PHE A 423 -2.50 -4.66 23.20
C PHE A 423 -2.36 -6.15 23.52
N THR A 424 -3.36 -6.69 24.23
CA THR A 424 -3.39 -8.11 24.61
C THR A 424 -3.28 -9.05 23.41
N ARG A 425 -2.83 -10.30 23.67
CA ARG A 425 -2.81 -11.39 22.68
C ARG A 425 -4.16 -11.57 21.98
N SER A 426 -5.27 -11.38 22.69
CA SER A 426 -6.63 -11.50 22.14
C SER A 426 -6.94 -10.41 21.11
N SER A 427 -6.58 -9.17 21.42
CA SER A 427 -6.71 -8.01 20.54
C SER A 427 -5.82 -8.14 19.32
N MET A 428 -4.59 -8.61 19.50
CA MET A 428 -3.66 -8.80 18.41
C MET A 428 -4.03 -9.93 17.47
N ARG A 429 -4.69 -11.00 17.95
CA ARG A 429 -5.33 -11.99 17.06
C ARG A 429 -6.39 -11.36 16.16
N ARG A 430 -7.24 -10.47 16.69
CA ARG A 430 -8.24 -9.74 15.89
C ARG A 430 -7.56 -8.78 14.91
N TYR A 431 -6.54 -8.05 15.36
CA TYR A 431 -5.80 -7.11 14.53
C TYR A 431 -5.10 -7.81 13.36
N ARG A 432 -4.35 -8.89 13.62
CA ARG A 432 -3.67 -9.68 12.57
C ARG A 432 -4.67 -10.30 11.59
N ARG A 433 -5.83 -10.78 12.04
CA ARG A 433 -6.90 -11.25 11.13
C ARG A 433 -7.45 -10.14 10.23
N ALA A 434 -7.63 -8.92 10.76
CA ALA A 434 -8.05 -7.79 9.96
C ALA A 434 -6.96 -7.36 8.97
N LEU A 435 -5.70 -7.39 9.40
CA LEU A 435 -4.53 -7.09 8.58
C LEU A 435 -4.41 -8.08 7.43
N ASP A 436 -4.59 -9.38 7.67
CA ASP A 436 -4.48 -10.45 6.66
C ASP A 436 -5.48 -10.32 5.50
N ARG A 437 -6.61 -9.64 5.72
CA ARG A 437 -7.62 -9.33 4.68
C ARG A 437 -7.21 -8.17 3.76
N LEU A 438 -6.15 -7.44 4.09
CA LEU A 438 -5.64 -6.36 3.23
C LEU A 438 -4.75 -6.92 2.11
N PRO A 439 -4.61 -6.18 0.99
CA PRO A 439 -3.67 -6.50 -0.08
C PRO A 439 -2.29 -6.84 0.47
N SER A 440 -1.67 -7.89 -0.06
CA SER A 440 -0.42 -8.48 0.38
C SER A 440 0.63 -7.40 0.67
N PRO A 441 1.55 -7.58 1.65
CA PRO A 441 2.60 -6.60 1.87
C PRO A 441 3.49 -6.42 0.64
N ALA A 442 3.61 -7.46 -0.21
CA ALA A 442 4.36 -7.37 -1.44
C ALA A 442 3.77 -6.34 -2.41
N SER A 443 2.45 -6.19 -2.39
CA SER A 443 1.68 -5.20 -3.17
C SER A 443 2.04 -3.74 -2.85
N LEU A 444 2.67 -3.48 -1.68
CA LEU A 444 2.84 -2.17 -1.06
C LEU A 444 4.31 -1.82 -0.75
N ARG A 445 5.25 -2.38 -1.51
CA ARG A 445 6.71 -2.17 -1.35
C ARG A 445 7.21 -0.81 -1.83
#